data_AF-A0A4Y2HYV5-F1
#
_entry.id   AF-A0A4Y2HYV5-F1
#
_cell.length_a   1.000
_cell.length_b   1.000
_cell.length_c   1.000
_cell.angle_alpha   90.00
_cell.angle_beta   90.00
_cell.angle_gamma   90.00
#
_symmetry.space_group_name_H-M   'P 1'
#
loop_
_entity.id
_entity.type
_entity.pdbx_description
1 polymer ?
#
loop_
_entity_poly.entity_id
_entity_poly.type
_entity_poly.pdbx_seq_one_letter_code
_entity_poly.pdbx_strand_id
1 'polypeptide(L)'
;MYSLCMISGSSGQGKVLPQEDRVQSGHLTRPSEREDRRFRRMAVELRTASAAEFRVGVGTTVTQRIVTNRLLQEQLRDILPVACIPLTPNHCRLRSEYCQDRAHWRTEWRSVVFSDESRFVLGPSEGRVLVRRRPG
;
A
#
# COMPACT_ATOMS: atom_id res chain seq x y z
N MET A 1 -54.59 -23.15 -7.06
CA MET A 1 -55.48 -22.63 -8.10
C MET A 1 -54.68 -22.49 -9.38
N TYR A 2 -54.93 -23.37 -10.33
CA TYR A 2 -54.33 -23.32 -11.66
C TYR A 2 -54.86 -22.13 -12.43
N SER A 3 -54.02 -21.50 -13.24
CA SER A 3 -54.48 -20.94 -14.50
C SER A 3 -53.39 -21.13 -15.55
N LEU A 4 -53.46 -22.26 -16.23
CA LEU A 4 -52.98 -22.41 -17.60
C LEU A 4 -53.83 -21.50 -18.48
N CYS A 5 -53.19 -20.67 -19.30
CA CYS A 5 -53.80 -20.13 -20.51
C CYS A 5 -52.87 -20.45 -21.68
N MET A 6 -53.41 -21.19 -22.63
CA MET A 6 -52.80 -21.53 -23.91
C MET A 6 -53.60 -20.86 -25.03
N ILE A 7 -52.93 -20.71 -26.19
CA ILE A 7 -53.44 -20.43 -27.55
C ILE A 7 -53.59 -18.91 -27.86
N SER A 8 -53.11 -18.31 -28.97
CA SER A 8 -52.84 -18.76 -30.33
C SER A 8 -51.59 -18.08 -30.96
N GLY A 9 -51.01 -18.70 -31.99
CA GLY A 9 -49.96 -18.10 -32.81
C GLY A 9 -50.46 -17.00 -33.75
N SER A 10 -49.53 -16.16 -34.22
CA SER A 10 -49.65 -15.44 -35.47
C SER A 10 -48.27 -15.24 -36.11
N SER A 11 -48.23 -15.58 -37.39
CA SER A 11 -47.15 -15.35 -38.35
C SER A 11 -46.76 -13.86 -38.40
N GLY A 12 -45.46 -13.59 -38.45
CA GLY A 12 -44.92 -12.23 -38.63
C GLY A 12 -43.45 -12.30 -39.09
N GLN A 13 -43.26 -12.18 -40.40
CA GLN A 13 -41.96 -12.02 -41.05
C GLN A 13 -41.21 -10.77 -40.55
N GLY A 14 -39.90 -10.93 -40.33
CA GLY A 14 -38.89 -9.90 -40.58
C GLY A 14 -38.77 -8.76 -39.56
N LYS A 15 -37.67 -8.75 -38.82
CA LYS A 15 -36.53 -7.84 -39.01
C LYS A 15 -35.49 -8.14 -37.93
N VAL A 16 -34.31 -8.60 -38.35
CA VAL A 16 -33.11 -8.67 -37.52
C VAL A 16 -32.76 -7.23 -37.14
N LEU A 17 -33.08 -6.84 -35.91
CA LEU A 17 -32.54 -5.63 -35.31
C LEU A 17 -31.16 -5.97 -34.73
N PRO A 18 -30.17 -5.06 -34.83
CA PRO A 18 -28.81 -5.38 -34.46
C PRO A 18 -28.78 -5.75 -32.99
N GLN A 19 -28.19 -6.90 -32.71
CA GLN A 19 -27.76 -7.28 -31.38
C GLN A 19 -26.83 -6.18 -30.89
N GLU A 20 -27.33 -5.27 -30.04
CA GLU A 20 -26.44 -4.40 -29.28
C GLU A 20 -25.50 -5.34 -28.55
N ASP A 21 -24.23 -5.27 -28.94
CA ASP A 21 -23.16 -6.05 -28.38
C ASP A 21 -23.19 -5.87 -26.87
N ARG A 22 -23.77 -6.88 -26.22
CA ARG A 22 -23.80 -6.99 -24.78
C ARG A 22 -22.35 -7.10 -24.38
N VAL A 23 -21.74 -5.96 -24.04
CA VAL A 23 -20.36 -5.86 -23.60
C VAL A 23 -20.19 -6.93 -22.54
N GLN A 24 -19.41 -7.95 -22.87
CA GLN A 24 -19.14 -9.05 -21.96
C GLN A 24 -18.63 -8.44 -20.67
N SER A 25 -19.43 -8.56 -19.62
CA SER A 25 -18.99 -8.34 -18.24
C SER A 25 -18.01 -9.46 -17.90
N GLY A 26 -16.83 -9.38 -18.49
CA GLY A 26 -15.67 -10.14 -18.13
C GLY A 26 -14.95 -9.36 -17.04
N HIS A 27 -14.62 -10.05 -15.95
CA HIS A 27 -13.69 -9.56 -14.93
C HIS A 27 -12.56 -8.76 -15.58
N LEU A 28 -12.52 -7.45 -15.36
CA LEU A 28 -11.52 -6.57 -15.97
C LEU A 28 -10.12 -7.03 -15.52
N THR A 29 -9.34 -7.59 -16.44
CA THR A 29 -7.93 -7.94 -16.19
C THR A 29 -7.06 -6.69 -16.08
N ARG A 30 -7.55 -5.54 -16.55
CA ARG A 30 -6.81 -4.28 -16.64
C ARG A 30 -7.68 -3.13 -16.12
N PRO A 31 -7.16 -2.27 -15.21
CA PRO A 31 -7.88 -1.09 -14.76
C PRO A 31 -8.16 -0.14 -15.93
N SER A 32 -9.27 0.58 -15.86
CA SER A 32 -9.60 1.66 -16.80
C SER A 32 -8.53 2.76 -16.76
N GLU A 33 -8.41 3.55 -17.82
CA GLU A 33 -7.43 4.66 -17.90
C GLU A 33 -7.60 5.67 -16.75
N ARG A 34 -8.83 5.87 -16.29
CA ARG A 34 -9.14 6.73 -15.14
C ARG A 34 -8.60 6.15 -13.83
N GLU A 35 -8.78 4.85 -13.62
CA GLU A 35 -8.24 4.14 -12.44
C GLU A 35 -6.72 4.10 -12.49
N ASP A 36 -6.12 3.90 -13.66
CA ASP A 36 -4.66 3.88 -13.83
C ASP A 36 -4.02 5.24 -13.56
N ARG A 37 -4.65 6.32 -14.00
CA ARG A 37 -4.23 7.69 -13.66
C ARG A 37 -4.31 7.95 -12.15
N ARG A 38 -5.37 7.45 -11.50
CA ARG A 38 -5.56 7.58 -10.04
C ARG A 38 -4.54 6.73 -9.27
N PHE A 39 -4.24 5.53 -9.76
CA PHE A 39 -3.19 4.65 -9.26
C PHE A 39 -1.84 5.38 -9.23
N ARG A 40 -1.40 5.93 -10.37
CA ARG A 40 -0.11 6.63 -10.47
C ARG A 40 -0.01 7.82 -9.52
N ARG A 41 -1.10 8.60 -9.38
CA ARG A 41 -1.17 9.71 -8.43
C ARG A 41 -1.03 9.24 -6.98
N MET A 42 -1.79 8.21 -6.60
CA MET A 42 -1.77 7.67 -5.23
C MET A 42 -0.46 7.02 -4.86
N ALA A 43 0.21 6.35 -5.79
CA ALA A 43 1.53 5.77 -5.55
C ALA A 43 2.56 6.81 -5.07
N VAL A 44 2.41 8.07 -5.49
CA VAL A 44 3.26 9.18 -5.05
C VAL A 44 2.79 9.76 -3.70
N GLU A 45 1.48 9.95 -3.54
CA GLU A 45 0.89 10.58 -2.34
C GLU A 45 0.91 9.67 -1.10
N LEU A 46 0.70 8.37 -1.29
CA LEU A 46 0.47 7.40 -0.23
C LEU A 46 1.55 6.31 -0.22
N ARG A 47 2.82 6.72 -0.12
CA ARG A 47 3.98 5.82 -0.14
C ARG A 47 3.96 4.72 0.92
N THR A 48 3.20 4.90 1.99
CA THR A 48 3.10 3.97 3.12
C THR A 48 1.75 3.25 3.20
N ALA A 49 0.84 3.47 2.24
CA ALA A 49 -0.47 2.85 2.27
C ALA A 49 -0.40 1.37 1.88
N SER A 50 -1.19 0.56 2.58
CA SER A 50 -1.44 -0.84 2.25
C SER A 50 -2.20 -0.98 0.92
N ALA A 51 -2.10 -2.15 0.29
CA ALA A 51 -2.87 -2.46 -0.91
C ALA A 51 -4.40 -2.32 -0.71
N ALA A 52 -4.91 -2.45 0.52
CA ALA A 52 -6.33 -2.27 0.85
C ALA A 52 -6.72 -0.78 0.83
N GLU A 53 -5.95 0.09 1.47
CA GLU A 53 -6.14 1.55 1.41
C GLU A 53 -5.97 2.08 -0.01
N PHE A 54 -5.01 1.50 -0.74
CA PHE A 54 -4.78 1.80 -2.14
C PHE A 54 -6.00 1.47 -3.01
N ARG A 55 -6.66 0.33 -2.79
CA ARG A 55 -7.92 -0.01 -3.49
C ARG A 55 -9.05 0.97 -3.18
N VAL A 56 -9.25 1.35 -1.91
CA VAL A 56 -10.29 2.32 -1.53
C VAL A 56 -10.07 3.64 -2.26
N GLY A 57 -8.81 4.07 -2.33
CA GLY A 57 -8.46 5.31 -3.01
C GLY A 57 -8.36 5.20 -4.54
N VAL A 58 -8.27 4.03 -5.19
CA VAL A 58 -8.35 3.95 -6.67
C VAL A 58 -9.78 3.73 -7.14
N GLY A 59 -10.57 2.95 -6.40
CA GLY A 59 -11.94 2.60 -6.74
C GLY A 59 -12.24 1.16 -6.31
N THR A 60 -13.45 0.92 -5.80
CA THR A 60 -13.87 -0.40 -5.29
C THR A 60 -14.02 -1.47 -6.39
N THR A 61 -14.06 -1.05 -7.65
CA THR A 61 -14.09 -1.86 -8.87
C THR A 61 -12.80 -2.64 -9.13
N VAL A 62 -11.67 -2.20 -8.57
CA VAL A 62 -10.37 -2.86 -8.75
C VAL A 62 -10.13 -3.87 -7.62
N THR A 63 -9.89 -5.12 -8.00
CA THR A 63 -9.55 -6.18 -7.03
C THR A 63 -8.13 -6.01 -6.52
N GLN A 64 -7.86 -6.56 -5.33
CA GLN A 64 -6.52 -6.49 -4.71
C GLN A 64 -5.43 -7.10 -5.59
N ARG A 65 -5.74 -8.19 -6.29
CA ARG A 65 -4.83 -8.85 -7.23
C ARG A 65 -4.40 -7.93 -8.37
N ILE A 66 -5.30 -7.08 -8.87
CA ILE A 66 -4.97 -6.12 -9.94
C ILE A 66 -4.06 -5.01 -9.38
N VAL A 67 -4.36 -4.50 -8.18
CA VAL A 67 -3.52 -3.50 -7.51
C VAL A 67 -2.11 -4.04 -7.26
N THR A 68 -1.97 -5.27 -6.73
CA THR A 68 -0.66 -5.88 -6.49
C THR A 68 0.12 -6.10 -7.78
N ASN A 69 -0.54 -6.61 -8.83
CA ASN A 69 0.11 -6.79 -10.13
C ASN A 69 0.56 -5.45 -10.74
N ARG A 70 -0.23 -4.39 -10.54
CA ARG A 70 0.11 -3.05 -11.04
C ARG A 70 1.26 -2.42 -10.26
N LEU A 71 1.30 -2.59 -8.93
CA LEU A 71 2.44 -2.16 -8.10
C LEU A 71 3.74 -2.84 -8.55
N LEU A 72 3.68 -4.14 -8.84
CA LEU A 72 4.82 -4.90 -9.38
C LEU A 72 5.27 -4.40 -10.75
N GLN A 73 4.33 -4.08 -11.65
CA GLN A 73 4.64 -3.52 -12.98
C GLN A 73 5.31 -2.15 -12.91
N GLU A 74 4.87 -1.29 -11.99
CA GLU A 74 5.45 0.04 -11.77
C GLU A 74 6.73 -0.03 -10.90
N GLN A 75 7.24 -1.24 -10.61
CA GLN A 75 8.43 -1.49 -9.82
C GLN A 75 8.38 -0.93 -8.38
N LEU A 76 7.18 -0.67 -7.86
CA LEU A 76 6.96 -0.19 -6.51
C LEU A 76 7.00 -1.39 -5.57
N ARG A 77 8.09 -1.50 -4.82
CA ARG A 77 8.30 -2.57 -3.85
C ARG A 77 7.69 -2.20 -2.51
N ASP A 78 7.24 -3.22 -1.78
CA ASP A 78 6.88 -3.06 -0.38
C ASP A 78 8.12 -2.60 0.40
N ILE A 79 8.04 -1.43 1.04
CA ILE A 79 9.08 -0.89 1.93
C ILE A 79 8.54 -1.00 3.34
N LEU A 80 9.27 -1.69 4.22
CA LEU A 80 8.99 -1.65 5.65
C LEU A 80 9.21 -0.21 6.14
N PRO A 81 8.19 0.45 6.72
CA PRO A 81 8.37 1.79 7.26
C PRO A 81 9.45 1.73 8.34
N VAL A 82 10.45 2.60 8.22
CA VAL A 82 11.48 2.74 9.26
C VAL A 82 10.79 3.26 10.52
N ALA A 83 11.00 2.58 11.64
CA ALA A 83 10.54 3.05 12.93
C ALA A 83 11.27 4.36 13.27
N CYS A 84 10.56 5.48 13.15
CA CYS A 84 11.08 6.81 13.43
C CYS A 84 10.45 7.36 14.71
N ILE A 85 11.24 8.08 15.50
CA ILE A 85 10.70 8.88 16.60
C ILE A 85 9.95 10.08 15.96
N PRO A 86 8.65 10.26 16.23
CA PRO A 86 7.91 11.38 15.66
C PRO A 86 8.47 12.70 16.22
N LEU A 87 8.91 13.58 15.33
CA LEU A 87 9.42 14.90 15.69
C LEU A 87 8.31 15.95 15.56
N THR A 88 8.24 16.86 16.53
CA THR A 88 7.40 18.05 16.40
C THR A 88 8.05 19.02 15.40
N PRO A 89 7.28 19.95 14.79
CA PRO A 89 7.85 20.97 13.91
C PRO A 89 8.99 21.78 14.57
N ASN A 90 8.86 22.05 15.88
CA ASN A 90 9.90 22.72 16.65
C ASN A 90 11.18 21.89 16.76
N HIS A 91 11.07 20.57 16.99
CA HIS A 91 12.24 19.69 17.00
C HIS A 91 12.93 19.69 15.64
N CYS A 92 12.18 19.64 14.53
CA CYS A 92 12.75 19.70 13.18
C CYS A 92 13.55 20.99 12.95
N ARG A 93 12.98 22.14 13.31
CA ARG A 93 13.64 23.45 13.19
C ARG A 93 14.94 23.50 14.00
N LEU A 94 14.88 23.20 15.29
CA LEU A 94 16.03 23.27 16.19
C LEU A 94 17.16 22.32 15.77
N ARG A 95 16.82 21.10 15.33
CA ARG A 95 17.82 20.16 14.83
C ARG A 95 18.48 20.64 13.54
N SER A 96 17.70 21.26 12.64
CA SER A 96 18.23 21.85 11.41
C SER A 96 19.19 22.99 11.70
N GLU A 97 18.81 23.93 12.56
CA GLU A 97 19.66 25.05 13.00
C GLU A 97 20.95 24.54 13.66
N TYR A 98 20.83 23.59 14.60
CA TYR A 98 21.99 22.99 15.26
C TYR A 98 22.99 22.37 14.28
N CYS A 99 22.50 21.67 13.25
CA CYS A 99 23.32 21.07 12.20
C CYS A 99 23.95 22.13 11.29
N GLN A 100 23.21 23.17 10.91
CA GLN A 100 23.71 24.25 10.06
C GLN A 100 24.83 25.03 10.76
N ASP A 101 24.65 25.38 12.03
CA ASP A 101 25.63 26.09 12.84
C ASP A 101 26.97 25.34 12.93
N ARG A 102 26.92 24.00 12.88
CA ARG A 102 28.07 23.11 13.03
C ARG A 102 28.46 22.40 11.74
N ALA A 103 27.92 22.81 10.59
CA ALA A 103 28.14 22.14 9.31
C ALA A 103 29.60 22.14 8.87
N HIS A 104 30.38 23.14 9.32
CA HIS A 104 31.79 23.31 9.01
C HIS A 104 32.73 22.82 10.13
N TRP A 105 32.19 22.31 11.23
CA TRP A 105 33.01 21.77 12.32
C TRP A 105 33.76 20.51 11.85
N ARG A 106 35.06 20.47 12.14
CA ARG A 106 35.96 19.35 11.83
C ARG A 106 36.76 18.97 13.07
N THR A 107 37.62 19.87 13.53
CA THR A 107 38.50 19.63 14.68
C THR A 107 37.80 19.91 16.00
N GLU A 108 36.76 20.75 15.98
CA GLU A 108 35.92 21.13 17.10
C GLU A 108 35.18 19.93 17.69
N TRP A 109 34.82 18.93 16.87
CA TRP A 109 34.21 17.70 17.38
C TRP A 109 35.11 16.96 18.39
N ARG A 110 36.43 17.15 18.34
CA ARG A 110 37.38 16.50 19.26
C ARG A 110 37.33 17.04 20.67
N SER A 111 36.83 18.25 20.89
CA SER A 111 36.70 18.84 22.22
C SER A 111 35.34 18.59 22.86
N VAL A 112 34.38 18.03 22.12
CA VAL A 112 33.03 17.74 22.63
C VAL A 112 33.03 16.43 23.39
N VAL A 113 32.61 16.48 24.66
CA VAL A 113 32.36 15.30 25.48
C VAL A 113 30.85 15.05 25.51
N PHE A 114 30.41 13.93 24.95
CA PHE A 114 29.00 13.52 24.98
C PHE A 114 28.69 12.68 26.21
N SER A 115 27.49 12.83 26.73
CA SER A 115 26.94 12.00 27.81
C SER A 115 25.53 11.55 27.43
N ASP A 116 25.26 10.26 27.55
CA ASP A 116 23.90 9.72 27.52
C ASP A 116 23.72 8.67 28.63
N GLU A 117 22.47 8.28 28.86
CA GLU A 117 22.14 7.13 29.67
C GLU A 117 21.50 6.07 28.79
N SER A 118 22.05 4.86 28.83
CA SER A 118 21.46 3.70 28.17
C SER A 118 21.11 2.63 29.19
N ARG A 119 19.95 1.99 28.99
CA ARG A 119 19.53 0.84 29.80
C ARG A 119 20.18 -0.41 29.24
N PHE A 120 20.97 -1.11 30.06
CA PHE A 120 21.41 -2.46 29.76
C PHE A 120 20.50 -3.48 30.43
N VAL A 121 20.22 -4.59 29.75
CA VAL A 121 19.40 -5.67 30.28
C VAL A 121 20.31 -6.87 30.54
N LEU A 122 20.29 -7.40 31.77
CA LEU A 122 21.16 -8.50 32.22
C LEU A 122 20.66 -9.89 31.81
N GLY A 123 19.58 -9.98 31.03
CA GLY A 123 19.02 -11.24 30.56
C GLY A 123 18.23 -11.06 29.26
N PRO A 124 18.02 -12.15 28.50
CA PRO A 124 17.27 -12.09 27.24
C PRO A 124 15.81 -11.67 27.51
N SER A 125 15.42 -10.51 27.01
CA SER A 125 14.04 -10.00 27.09
C SER A 125 13.06 -10.81 26.24
N GLU A 126 13.54 -11.67 25.35
CA GLU A 126 12.71 -12.48 24.45
C GLU A 126 12.07 -13.72 25.11
N GLY A 127 12.28 -13.95 26.42
CA GLY A 127 11.74 -15.13 27.12
C GLY A 127 12.31 -16.47 26.63
N ARG A 128 13.32 -16.44 25.76
CA ARG A 128 14.01 -17.64 25.24
C ARG A 128 15.09 -18.06 26.23
N VAL A 129 14.91 -19.23 26.82
CA VAL A 129 15.89 -19.84 27.72
C VAL A 129 16.96 -20.57 26.91
N LEU A 130 18.23 -20.27 27.15
CA LEU A 130 19.35 -21.04 26.63
C LEU A 130 19.36 -22.44 27.27
N VAL A 131 19.05 -23.47 26.49
CA VAL A 131 19.09 -24.87 26.93
C VAL A 131 20.35 -25.53 26.36
N ARG A 132 21.23 -26.04 27.23
CA ARG A 132 22.32 -26.94 26.83
C ARG A 132 21.80 -28.37 26.76
N ARG A 133 22.08 -29.08 25.67
CA ARG A 133 21.78 -30.51 25.50
C ARG A 133 23.08 -31.29 25.26
N ARG A 134 23.13 -32.54 25.73
CA ARG A 134 24.24 -33.45 25.43
C ARG A 134 24.20 -33.82 23.94
N PRO A 135 25.35 -34.01 23.27
CA PRO A 135 25.38 -34.62 21.95
C PRO A 135 24.74 -36.01 22.03
N GLY A 136 23.84 -36.29 21.09
CA GLY A 136 23.34 -37.64 20.81
C GLY A 136 24.07 -38.21 19.61
#